data_AF-A0A0E9XN50-F1
#
_entry.id   AF-A0A0E9XN50-F1
#
_cell.length_a   1.000
_cell.length_b   1.000
_cell.length_c   1.000
_cell.angle_alpha   90.00
_cell.angle_beta   90.00
_cell.angle_gamma   90.00
#
_symmetry.space_group_name_H-M   'P 1'
#
loop_
_entity.id
_entity.type
_entity.pdbx_description
1 polymer ?
#
loop_
_entity_poly.entity_id
_entity_poly.type
_entity_poly.pdbx_seq_one_letter_code
_entity_poly.pdbx_strand_id
1 'polypeptide(L)'
;MFTSKNGELLWSGSPVERQGRLSAANVIKMVPGPTRYASSHVQDIKSAFELFITPSMQKDILEMTNLEGRLCMVTIGKSWM
;
A
#
# COMPACT_ATOMS: atom_id res chain seq x y z
N MET A 1 -6.22 -21.29 -8.89
CA MET A 1 -7.16 -20.38 -8.18
C MET A 1 -6.96 -20.60 -6.70
N PHE A 2 -6.90 -19.52 -5.93
CA PHE A 2 -6.70 -19.55 -4.48
C PHE A 2 -7.95 -19.01 -3.81
N THR A 3 -8.42 -19.67 -2.76
CA THR A 3 -9.67 -19.27 -2.10
C THR A 3 -9.35 -18.67 -0.73
N SER A 4 -10.07 -17.61 -0.34
CA SER A 4 -9.96 -17.03 1.00
C SER A 4 -10.35 -18.04 2.08
N LYS A 5 -9.92 -17.77 3.32
CA LYS A 5 -10.18 -18.63 4.48
C LYS A 5 -11.68 -18.89 4.74
N ASN A 6 -12.54 -17.94 4.38
CA ASN A 6 -13.99 -18.04 4.52
C ASN A 6 -14.70 -18.57 3.25
N GLY A 7 -13.97 -18.90 2.18
CA GLY A 7 -14.55 -19.44 0.96
C GLY A 7 -15.22 -18.41 0.04
N GLU A 8 -15.39 -17.17 0.48
CA GLU A 8 -16.18 -16.16 -0.24
C GLU A 8 -15.41 -15.46 -1.36
N LEU A 9 -14.09 -15.37 -1.26
CA LEU A 9 -13.26 -14.68 -2.25
C LEU A 9 -12.38 -15.68 -3.00
N LEU A 10 -12.49 -15.63 -4.32
CA LEU A 10 -11.67 -16.41 -5.23
C LEU A 10 -10.63 -15.49 -5.88
N TRP A 11 -9.37 -15.82 -5.66
CA TRP A 11 -8.22 -15.13 -6.21
C TRP A 11 -7.66 -15.92 -7.40
N SER A 12 -7.30 -15.22 -8.47
CA SER A 12 -6.60 -15.78 -9.62
C SER A 12 -5.27 -15.04 -9.82
N GLY A 13 -4.21 -15.78 -10.16
CA GLY A 13 -2.89 -15.20 -10.48
C GLY A 13 -2.84 -14.52 -11.84
N SER A 14 -3.82 -14.81 -12.69
CA SER A 14 -4.05 -14.16 -13.97
C SER A 14 -5.38 -13.41 -13.93
N PRO A 15 -5.50 -12.24 -14.60
CA PRO A 15 -6.78 -11.56 -14.73
C PRO A 15 -7.81 -12.53 -15.30
N VAL A 16 -9.02 -12.55 -14.74
CA VAL A 16 -10.12 -13.31 -15.33
C VAL A 16 -10.36 -12.74 -16.72
N GLU A 17 -10.12 -13.55 -17.75
CA GLU A 17 -10.41 -13.15 -19.13
C GLU A 17 -11.93 -12.95 -19.28
N ARG A 18 -12.37 -11.69 -19.13
CA ARG A 18 -13.73 -11.32 -19.51
C ARG A 18 -13.77 -11.20 -21.01
N GLN A 19 -14.23 -12.25 -21.69
CA GLN A 19 -14.61 -12.17 -23.10
C GLN A 19 -15.84 -11.27 -23.22
N GLY A 20 -15.64 -10.01 -23.64
CA GLY A 20 -16.71 -9.02 -23.81
C GLY A 20 -16.19 -7.58 -23.84
N ARG A 21 -17.07 -6.62 -24.18
CA ARG A 21 -16.75 -5.19 -24.07
C ARG A 21 -16.42 -4.88 -22.62
N LEU A 22 -15.29 -4.20 -22.39
CA LEU A 22 -14.99 -3.60 -21.09
C LEU A 22 -16.19 -2.74 -20.68
N SER A 23 -16.57 -2.80 -19.40
CA SER A 23 -17.57 -1.90 -18.85
C SER A 23 -17.20 -0.47 -19.24
N ALA A 24 -18.19 0.34 -19.63
CA ALA A 24 -17.93 1.74 -19.99
C ALA A 24 -17.24 2.53 -18.86
N ALA A 25 -17.40 2.08 -17.61
CA ALA A 25 -16.71 2.62 -16.44
C ALA A 25 -15.20 2.29 -16.40
N ASN A 26 -14.78 1.19 -17.03
CA ASN A 26 -13.38 0.76 -17.09
C ASN A 26 -12.62 1.36 -18.28
N VAL A 27 -13.32 2.08 -19.17
CA VAL A 27 -12.71 2.74 -20.31
C VAL A 27 -12.15 4.09 -19.84
N ILE A 28 -10.83 4.21 -19.80
CA ILE A 28 -10.16 5.48 -19.53
C ILE A 28 -10.42 6.42 -20.72
N LYS A 29 -11.27 7.43 -20.52
CA LYS A 29 -11.63 8.43 -21.55
C LYS A 29 -10.71 9.64 -21.57
N MET A 30 -9.78 9.73 -20.62
CA MET A 30 -8.81 10.81 -20.49
C MET A 30 -7.41 10.32 -20.86
N VAL A 31 -6.50 11.26 -21.14
CA VAL A 31 -5.09 10.91 -21.38
C VAL A 31 -4.52 10.33 -20.09
N PRO A 32 -3.96 9.11 -20.12
CA PRO A 32 -3.35 8.51 -18.94
C PRO A 32 -2.08 9.28 -18.55
N GLY A 33 -1.85 9.43 -17.25
CA GLY A 33 -0.68 10.12 -16.73
C GLY A 33 -0.83 10.52 -15.27
N PRO A 34 0.19 11.19 -14.71
CA PRO A 34 0.10 11.74 -13.37
C PRO A 34 -1.06 12.72 -13.26
N THR A 35 -1.73 12.73 -12.11
CA THR A 35 -2.76 13.72 -11.82
C THR A 35 -2.15 15.11 -11.77
N ARG A 36 -2.97 16.16 -11.96
CA ARG A 36 -2.51 17.55 -11.80
C ARG A 36 -1.84 17.79 -10.45
N TYR A 37 -2.34 17.14 -9.40
CA TYR A 37 -1.77 17.19 -8.06
C TYR A 37 -0.36 16.59 -8.02
N ALA A 38 -0.17 15.38 -8.55
CA ALA A 38 1.15 14.76 -8.59
C ALA A 38 2.15 15.60 -9.40
N SER A 39 1.73 16.09 -10.57
CA SER A 39 2.59 16.93 -11.42
C SER A 39 3.01 18.24 -10.76
N SER A 40 2.21 18.83 -9.86
CA SER A 40 2.55 20.09 -9.19
C SER A 40 3.36 19.91 -7.89
N HIS A 41 3.34 18.72 -7.28
CA HIS A 41 3.98 18.47 -5.99
C HIS A 41 5.28 17.66 -6.10
N VAL A 42 5.53 17.00 -7.24
CA VAL A 42 6.78 16.26 -7.48
C VAL A 42 7.81 17.17 -8.14
N GLN A 43 8.89 17.46 -7.41
CA GLN A 43 10.03 18.26 -7.88
C GLN A 43 11.29 17.40 -8.04
N ASP A 44 11.37 16.30 -7.30
CA ASP A 44 12.46 15.34 -7.29
C ASP A 44 11.96 13.92 -6.98
N ILE A 45 12.85 12.93 -7.07
CA ILE A 45 12.52 11.52 -6.83
C ILE A 45 11.93 11.32 -5.42
N LYS A 46 12.48 12.00 -4.40
CA LYS A 46 12.03 11.84 -3.01
C LYS A 46 10.59 12.36 -2.84
N SER A 47 10.28 13.53 -3.38
CA SER A 47 8.92 14.10 -3.35
C SER A 47 7.89 13.21 -4.06
N ALA A 48 8.31 12.43 -5.07
CA ALA A 48 7.45 11.41 -5.69
C ALA A 48 7.08 10.27 -4.73
N PHE A 49 8.04 9.80 -3.91
CA PHE A 49 7.77 8.79 -2.89
C PHE A 49 6.90 9.32 -1.75
N GLU A 50 7.06 10.59 -1.37
CA GLU A 50 6.26 11.23 -0.31
C GLU A 50 4.77 11.35 -0.66
N LEU A 51 4.39 11.29 -1.95
CA LEU A 51 2.98 11.17 -2.37
C LEU A 51 2.33 9.87 -1.92
N PHE A 52 3.11 8.79 -1.82
CA PHE A 52 2.62 7.45 -1.44
C PHE A 52 2.92 7.13 0.02
N ILE A 53 4.08 7.56 0.53
CA ILE A 53 4.51 7.40 1.91
C ILE A 53 4.47 8.75 2.58
N THR A 54 3.28 9.13 3.01
CA THR A 54 3.03 10.46 3.57
C THR A 54 3.76 10.64 4.89
N PRO A 55 4.06 11.88 5.31
CA PRO A 55 4.67 12.15 6.60
C PRO A 55 3.87 11.59 7.79
N SER A 56 2.55 11.53 7.69
CA SER A 56 1.71 10.91 8.73
C SER A 56 1.96 9.42 8.85
N MET A 57 2.01 8.69 7.72
CA MET A 57 2.32 7.26 7.73
C MET A 57 3.73 6.99 8.29
N GLN A 58 4.71 7.83 7.93
CA GLN A 58 6.07 7.72 8.48
C GLN A 58 6.07 7.87 10.01
N LYS A 59 5.30 8.83 10.53
CA LYS A 59 5.15 9.04 11.97
C LYS A 59 4.50 7.82 12.64
N ASP A 60 3.42 7.29 12.09
CA ASP A 60 2.74 6.12 12.64
C ASP A 60 3.67 4.90 12.68
N ILE A 61 4.43 4.67 11.60
CA ILE A 61 5.43 3.60 11.51
C ILE A 61 6.52 3.79 12.58
N LEU A 62 7.03 5.01 12.73
CA LEU A 62 8.07 5.32 13.71
C LEU A 62 7.58 5.07 15.14
N GLU A 63 6.36 5.52 15.46
CA GLU A 63 5.75 5.33 16.79
C GLU A 63 5.59 3.86 17.12
N MET A 64 5.03 3.06 16.20
CA MET A 64 4.84 1.63 16.40
C MET A 64 6.18 0.89 16.49
N THR A 65 7.16 1.23 15.64
CA THR A 65 8.48 0.60 15.69
C THR A 65 9.19 0.90 17.02
N ASN A 66 9.08 2.13 17.53
CA ASN A 66 9.66 2.49 18.81
C ASN A 66 8.95 1.79 19.99
N LEU A 67 7.64 1.58 19.90
CA LEU A 67 6.88 0.81 20.89
C LEU A 67 7.37 -0.62 20.94
N GLU A 68 7.45 -1.30 19.80
CA GLU A 68 7.97 -2.67 19.69
C GLU A 68 9.41 -2.77 20.17
N GLY A 69 10.27 -1.82 19.80
CA GLY A 69 11.65 -1.75 20.27
C GLY A 69 11.77 -1.74 21.80
N ARG A 70 10.93 -0.94 22.48
CA ARG A 70 10.88 -0.92 23.95
C ARG A 70 10.38 -2.25 24.53
N LEU A 71 9.35 -2.85 23.93
CA LEU A 71 8.81 -4.13 24.38
C LEU A 71 9.84 -5.26 24.25
N CYS A 72 10.56 -5.33 23.12
CA CYS A 72 11.65 -6.29 22.94
C CYS A 72 12.76 -6.09 23.96
N MET A 73 13.20 -4.85 24.22
CA MET A 73 14.24 -4.59 25.22
C MET A 73 13.81 -5.01 26.64
N VAL A 74 12.56 -4.73 27.03
CA VAL A 74 12.02 -5.16 28.33
C VAL A 74 11.93 -6.69 28.43
N THR A 75 11.53 -7.37 27.35
CA THR A 75 11.39 -8.83 27.33
C THR A 75 12.74 -9.53 27.37
N ILE A 76 13.72 -9.02 26.62
CA ILE A 76 15.09 -9.52 26.64
C ILE A 76 15.67 -9.27 28.03
N GLY A 77 15.58 -8.07 28.60
CA GLY A 77 16.08 -7.77 29.95
C GLY A 77 15.52 -8.67 31.06
N LYS A 78 14.28 -9.15 30.94
CA LYS A 78 13.68 -10.13 31.87
C LYS A 78 14.13 -11.57 31.64
N SER A 79 14.61 -11.92 30.44
CA SER A 79 15.12 -13.26 30.11
C SER A 79 16.56 -13.48 30.57
N TRP A 80 17.29 -12.42 30.93
CA TRP A 80 18.66 -12.46 31.45
C TRP A 80 18.74 -12.27 32.98
N MET A 81 17.59 -12.24 33.68
CA MET A 81 17.49 -12.20 35.15
C MET A 81 16.85 -13.47 35.70
#